data_AF-A0A5E4ITY1-F1
#
_entry.id   AF-A0A5E4ITY1-F1
#
_cell.length_a   1.000
_cell.length_b   1.000
_cell.length_c   1.000
_cell.angle_alpha   90.00
_cell.angle_beta   90.00
_cell.angle_gamma   90.00
#
_symmetry.space_group_name_H-M   'P 1'
#
loop_
_entity.id
_entity.type
_entity.pdbx_description
1 polymer ?
#
loop_
_entity_poly.entity_id
_entity_poly.type
_entity_poly.pdbx_seq_one_letter_code
_entity_poly.pdbx_strand_id
1 'polypeptide(L)'
;MKPVLQLIVALILFSGLVCAAGGLFNFGTMQQSKLILVEPGKSAVGVIYVFNVHGNRPTHVRAGISEALPSGFTVEILPPLHTTNYTVSGKTMPSEENMVVDPVNISTLPKQMPTSSEPDMEWIPLSEFGFVSAHVLRINVTADKNLPLWKDYDLKVTALANWFDVGEAGPVAIGQSRDFAFTVRTVSMDYSEEQVASPSVSAQPLITEQNLWMYSTIGLVALVVILGAYLFLSKGKKR
;
A
#
# COMPACT_ATOMS: atom_id res chain seq x y z
N MET A 1 -65.48 -11.67 -27.22
CA MET A 1 -64.21 -11.40 -27.94
C MET A 1 -63.56 -12.72 -28.28
N LYS A 2 -63.13 -12.91 -29.53
CA LYS A 2 -62.63 -14.20 -30.03
C LYS A 2 -61.32 -14.60 -29.30
N PRO A 3 -61.11 -15.87 -28.95
CA PRO A 3 -59.93 -16.35 -28.22
C PRO A 3 -58.60 -15.99 -28.93
N VAL A 4 -58.66 -15.85 -30.25
CA VAL A 4 -57.52 -15.40 -31.09
C VAL A 4 -57.07 -13.97 -30.74
N LEU A 5 -57.99 -13.06 -30.42
CA LEU A 5 -57.66 -11.68 -30.07
C LEU A 5 -56.99 -11.60 -28.68
N GLN A 6 -57.38 -12.46 -27.75
CA GLN A 6 -56.73 -12.55 -26.43
C GLN A 6 -55.32 -13.14 -26.53
N LEU A 7 -55.10 -14.13 -27.40
CA LEU A 7 -53.79 -14.70 -27.66
C LEU A 7 -52.82 -13.69 -28.26
N ILE A 8 -53.27 -12.87 -29.22
CA ILE A 8 -52.45 -11.83 -29.86
C ILE A 8 -52.07 -10.74 -28.85
N VAL A 9 -53.02 -10.30 -28.02
CA VAL A 9 -52.74 -9.30 -26.97
C VAL A 9 -51.78 -9.85 -25.91
N ALA A 10 -51.90 -11.13 -25.53
CA ALA A 10 -50.98 -11.79 -24.60
C ALA A 10 -49.57 -11.94 -25.19
N LEU A 11 -49.43 -12.28 -26.48
CA LEU A 11 -48.13 -12.38 -27.15
C LEU A 11 -47.42 -11.02 -27.25
N ILE A 12 -48.17 -9.95 -27.52
CA ILE A 12 -47.63 -8.58 -27.56
C ILE A 12 -47.18 -8.15 -26.15
N LEU A 13 -47.96 -8.44 -25.10
CA LEU A 13 -47.60 -8.13 -23.71
C LEU A 13 -46.37 -8.93 -23.22
N PHE A 14 -46.19 -10.18 -23.67
CA PHE A 14 -45.00 -10.97 -23.34
C PHE A 14 -43.75 -10.58 -24.13
N SER A 15 -43.90 -9.99 -25.32
CA SER A 15 -42.77 -9.56 -26.15
C SER A 15 -42.01 -8.33 -25.59
N GLY A 16 -42.57 -7.65 -24.58
CA GLY A 16 -41.97 -6.47 -23.93
C GLY A 16 -40.97 -6.76 -22.82
N LEU A 17 -40.81 -8.03 -22.38
CA LEU A 17 -39.84 -8.42 -21.35
C LEU A 17 -38.45 -8.64 -21.97
N VAL A 18 -37.89 -7.59 -22.57
CA VAL A 18 -36.44 -7.53 -22.78
C VAL A 18 -35.84 -7.19 -21.42
N CYS A 19 -35.48 -8.21 -20.64
CA CYS A 19 -34.63 -8.03 -19.47
C CYS A 19 -33.29 -7.47 -19.96
N ALA A 20 -33.12 -6.15 -19.89
CA ALA A 20 -31.81 -5.55 -19.95
C ALA A 20 -30.97 -6.21 -18.86
N ALA A 21 -29.91 -6.92 -19.24
CA ALA A 21 -28.98 -7.48 -18.27
C ALA A 21 -28.53 -6.34 -17.34
N GLY A 22 -28.78 -6.48 -16.05
CA GLY A 22 -28.34 -5.51 -15.06
C GLY A 22 -26.85 -5.23 -15.23
N GLY A 23 -26.45 -3.98 -15.01
CA GLY A 23 -25.02 -3.65 -15.04
C GLY A 23 -24.28 -4.48 -13.98
N LEU A 24 -23.10 -5.01 -14.34
CA LEU A 24 -22.12 -5.54 -13.40
C LEU A 24 -20.91 -4.61 -13.33
N PHE A 25 -20.67 -4.01 -12.17
CA PHE A 25 -19.59 -3.06 -11.96
C PHE A 25 -18.34 -3.77 -11.43
N ASN A 26 -17.17 -3.47 -12.00
CA ASN A 26 -15.89 -3.95 -11.48
C ASN A 26 -14.80 -2.88 -11.60
N PHE A 27 -14.19 -2.58 -10.45
CA PHE A 27 -12.99 -1.76 -10.33
C PHE A 27 -11.88 -2.60 -9.69
N GLY A 28 -11.24 -3.42 -10.53
CA GLY A 28 -10.08 -4.22 -10.14
C GLY A 28 -8.84 -3.33 -10.06
N THR A 29 -8.13 -3.39 -8.93
CA THR A 29 -6.93 -2.57 -8.72
C THR A 29 -5.86 -3.37 -8.01
N MET A 30 -4.59 -3.12 -8.36
CA MET A 30 -3.44 -3.66 -7.65
C MET A 30 -2.35 -2.60 -7.55
N GLN A 31 -1.69 -2.51 -6.39
CA GLN A 31 -0.56 -1.60 -6.18
C GLN A 31 0.74 -2.38 -6.31
N GLN A 32 1.67 -1.92 -7.17
CA GLN A 32 2.93 -2.63 -7.41
C GLN A 32 3.83 -2.64 -6.16
N SER A 33 3.96 -1.49 -5.51
CA SER A 33 4.76 -1.29 -4.30
C SER A 33 4.13 -0.22 -3.41
N LYS A 34 4.28 -0.38 -2.10
CA LYS A 34 3.94 0.65 -1.10
C LYS A 34 5.08 1.62 -0.83
N LEU A 35 6.29 1.33 -1.29
CA LEU A 35 7.48 2.15 -1.05
C LEU A 35 7.95 2.76 -2.37
N ILE A 36 8.11 4.08 -2.38
CA ILE A 36 8.73 4.85 -3.47
C ILE A 36 10.06 5.37 -2.94
N LEU A 37 11.17 4.84 -3.47
CA LEU A 37 12.52 5.31 -3.15
C LEU A 37 12.90 6.42 -4.13
N VAL A 38 13.19 7.60 -3.61
CA VAL A 38 13.55 8.76 -4.43
C VAL A 38 14.85 9.39 -3.94
N GLU A 39 15.74 9.72 -4.87
CA GLU A 39 16.94 10.48 -4.53
C GLU A 39 16.65 11.98 -4.57
N PRO A 40 17.16 12.79 -3.62
CA PRO A 40 17.05 14.24 -3.71
C PRO A 40 17.55 14.77 -5.06
N GLY A 41 16.72 15.57 -5.74
CA GLY A 41 16.98 16.10 -7.07
C GLY A 41 16.58 15.20 -8.24
N LYS A 42 15.99 14.02 -7.99
CA LYS A 42 15.53 13.07 -9.00
C LYS A 42 14.04 12.74 -8.82
N SER A 43 13.53 11.95 -9.76
CA SER A 43 12.16 11.46 -9.77
C SER A 43 12.11 9.94 -9.62
N ALA A 44 11.05 9.45 -8.98
CA ALA A 44 10.74 8.04 -8.83
C ALA A 44 9.26 7.79 -9.09
N VAL A 45 8.91 6.55 -9.49
CA VAL A 45 7.55 6.22 -9.94
C VAL A 45 6.94 5.15 -9.05
N GLY A 46 5.78 5.45 -8.48
CA GLY A 46 4.84 4.45 -7.95
C GLY A 46 3.86 3.99 -9.03
N VAL A 47 3.37 2.76 -8.94
CA VAL A 47 2.47 2.19 -9.95
C VAL A 47 1.21 1.60 -9.31
N ILE A 48 0.06 1.98 -9.86
CA ILE A 48 -1.25 1.40 -9.59
C ILE A 48 -1.78 0.79 -10.89
N TYR A 49 -2.06 -0.50 -10.87
CA TYR A 49 -2.70 -1.23 -11.95
C TYR A 49 -4.22 -1.15 -11.81
N VAL A 50 -4.91 -0.93 -12.92
CA VAL A 50 -6.37 -0.90 -12.99
C VAL A 50 -6.87 -1.83 -14.09
N PHE A 51 -7.86 -2.66 -13.77
CA PHE A 51 -8.42 -3.67 -14.68
C PHE A 51 -9.91 -3.91 -14.37
N ASN A 52 -10.63 -4.47 -15.34
CA ASN A 52 -12.06 -4.71 -15.27
C ASN A 52 -12.38 -6.13 -15.78
N VAL A 53 -12.35 -7.14 -14.91
CA VAL A 53 -12.52 -8.57 -15.29
C VAL A 53 -13.87 -9.17 -14.95
N HIS A 54 -14.63 -8.50 -14.10
CA HIS A 54 -15.98 -8.93 -13.69
C HIS A 54 -17.07 -7.96 -14.10
N GLY A 55 -16.71 -6.84 -14.72
CA GLY A 55 -17.67 -5.85 -15.18
C GLY A 55 -18.13 -6.13 -16.60
N ASN A 56 -19.26 -5.53 -16.97
CA ASN A 56 -19.82 -5.64 -18.32
C ASN A 56 -19.95 -4.30 -19.07
N ARG A 57 -19.38 -3.21 -18.51
CA ARG A 57 -19.26 -1.91 -19.17
C ARG A 57 -17.88 -1.30 -18.89
N PRO A 58 -17.42 -0.33 -19.70
CA PRO A 58 -16.19 0.40 -19.43
C PRO A 58 -16.24 1.12 -18.09
N THR A 59 -15.10 1.12 -17.40
CA THR A 59 -14.90 1.78 -16.11
C THR A 59 -14.04 3.03 -16.32
N HIS A 60 -14.61 4.19 -16.04
CA HIS A 60 -13.98 5.50 -16.13
C HIS A 60 -13.30 5.82 -14.80
N VAL A 61 -11.98 6.07 -14.82
CA VAL A 61 -11.16 6.16 -13.62
C VAL A 61 -10.57 7.55 -13.48
N ARG A 62 -10.84 8.19 -12.34
CA ARG A 62 -10.26 9.47 -11.93
C ARG A 62 -9.41 9.25 -10.68
N ALA A 63 -8.14 9.61 -10.73
CA ALA A 63 -7.23 9.59 -9.60
C ALA A 63 -6.88 11.02 -9.17
N GLY A 64 -6.68 11.20 -7.86
CA GLY A 64 -6.27 12.46 -7.28
C GLY A 64 -5.43 12.24 -6.02
N ILE A 65 -4.65 13.24 -5.66
CA ILE A 65 -3.87 13.25 -4.42
C ILE A 65 -4.82 13.67 -3.29
N SER A 66 -5.05 12.78 -2.32
CA SER A 66 -5.90 13.06 -1.16
C SER A 66 -5.10 13.46 0.08
N GLU A 67 -3.83 13.08 0.15
CA GLU A 67 -2.88 13.54 1.16
C GLU A 67 -1.56 13.87 0.47
N ALA A 68 -1.20 15.15 0.49
CA ALA A 68 -0.03 15.66 -0.21
C ALA A 68 1.23 15.50 0.64
N LEU A 69 2.34 15.21 -0.05
CA LEU A 69 3.67 15.28 0.54
C LEU A 69 3.97 16.71 1.04
N PRO A 70 4.87 16.85 2.03
CA PRO A 70 5.29 18.17 2.49
C PRO A 70 5.99 18.96 1.37
N SER A 71 6.25 20.24 1.63
CA SER A 71 6.99 21.10 0.71
C SER A 71 8.34 20.48 0.32
N GLY A 72 8.71 20.61 -0.96
CA GLY A 72 9.92 20.04 -1.52
C GLY A 72 9.71 18.77 -2.34
N PHE A 73 8.45 18.35 -2.50
CA PHE A 73 8.05 17.30 -3.42
C PHE A 73 7.10 17.83 -4.49
N THR A 74 7.24 17.34 -5.70
CA THR A 74 6.25 17.49 -6.78
C THR A 74 5.70 16.11 -7.11
N VAL A 75 4.37 15.98 -7.12
CA VAL A 75 3.69 14.70 -7.43
C VAL A 75 2.80 14.91 -8.65
N GLU A 76 2.98 14.06 -9.64
CA GLU A 76 2.18 14.04 -10.88
C GLU A 76 1.57 12.65 -11.07
N ILE A 77 0.31 12.62 -11.53
CA ILE A 77 -0.38 11.38 -11.88
C ILE A 77 -0.45 11.30 -13.40
N LEU A 78 0.05 10.20 -13.96
CA LEU A 78 0.03 9.91 -15.39
C LEU A 78 -0.80 8.65 -15.67
N PRO A 79 -1.65 8.64 -16.70
CA PRO A 79 -2.01 9.77 -17.57
C PRO A 79 -2.69 10.93 -16.81
N PRO A 80 -2.54 12.19 -17.29
CA PRO A 80 -3.14 13.35 -16.63
C PRO A 80 -4.67 13.33 -16.73
N LEU A 81 -5.30 14.05 -15.80
CA LEU A 81 -6.75 14.24 -15.80
C LEU A 81 -7.16 15.03 -17.04
N HIS A 82 -8.18 14.56 -17.74
CA HIS A 82 -8.75 15.23 -18.90
C HIS A 82 -10.26 15.03 -18.95
N THR A 83 -10.93 15.87 -19.74
CA THR A 83 -12.36 15.72 -20.02
C THR A 83 -12.54 15.16 -21.42
N THR A 84 -13.35 14.11 -21.55
CA THR A 84 -13.71 13.53 -22.84
C THR A 84 -15.21 13.26 -22.92
N ASN A 85 -15.75 13.19 -24.14
CA ASN A 85 -17.18 13.04 -24.37
C ASN A 85 -17.50 11.66 -24.94
N TYR A 86 -18.46 10.97 -24.33
CA TYR A 86 -18.93 9.66 -24.77
C TYR A 86 -20.35 9.73 -25.31
N THR A 87 -20.65 8.93 -26.34
CA THR A 87 -22.03 8.74 -26.81
C THR A 87 -22.60 7.51 -26.14
N VAL A 88 -23.48 7.71 -25.16
CA VAL A 88 -24.13 6.65 -24.39
C VAL A 88 -25.62 6.65 -24.74
N SER A 89 -26.07 5.59 -25.41
CA SER A 89 -27.48 5.46 -25.84
C SER A 89 -28.01 6.67 -26.61
N GLY A 90 -27.17 7.25 -27.48
CA GLY A 90 -27.52 8.42 -28.30
C GLY A 90 -27.43 9.78 -27.58
N LYS A 91 -27.07 9.81 -26.29
CA LYS A 91 -26.81 11.03 -25.53
C LYS A 91 -25.30 11.24 -25.36
N THR A 92 -24.82 12.45 -25.64
CA THR A 92 -23.45 12.83 -25.31
C THR A 92 -23.32 13.08 -23.81
N MET A 93 -22.38 12.41 -23.16
CA MET A 93 -22.08 12.52 -21.73
C MET A 93 -20.59 12.85 -21.54
N PRO A 94 -20.24 13.93 -20.83
CA PRO A 94 -18.85 14.22 -20.48
C PRO A 94 -18.39 13.31 -19.33
N SER A 95 -17.13 12.90 -19.38
CA SER A 95 -16.41 12.25 -18.27
C SER A 95 -15.12 13.03 -17.99
N GLU A 96 -14.83 13.27 -16.71
CA GLU A 96 -13.54 13.80 -16.26
C GLU A 96 -12.74 12.65 -15.63
N GLU A 97 -11.67 12.22 -16.30
CA GLU A 97 -10.99 10.97 -16.01
C GLU A 97 -9.50 11.02 -16.38
N ASN A 98 -8.72 10.11 -15.82
CA ASN A 98 -7.35 9.85 -16.23
C ASN A 98 -7.32 8.80 -17.33
N MET A 99 -8.17 7.77 -17.23
CA MET A 99 -8.23 6.64 -18.17
C MET A 99 -9.59 5.95 -18.15
N VAL A 100 -9.83 5.15 -19.18
CA VAL A 100 -10.95 4.20 -19.26
C VAL A 100 -10.42 2.79 -19.37
N VAL A 101 -11.08 1.87 -18.68
CA VAL A 101 -10.73 0.46 -18.65
C VAL A 101 -11.90 -0.38 -19.13
N ASP A 102 -11.73 -0.99 -20.30
CA ASP A 102 -12.75 -1.83 -20.91
C ASP A 102 -12.91 -3.17 -20.16
N PRO A 103 -14.13 -3.74 -20.16
CA PRO A 103 -14.36 -5.05 -19.57
C PRO A 103 -13.64 -6.14 -20.37
N VAL A 104 -12.96 -7.03 -19.66
CA VAL A 104 -12.25 -8.17 -20.22
C VAL A 104 -12.99 -9.45 -19.89
N ASN A 105 -13.18 -10.31 -20.90
CA ASN A 105 -13.76 -11.62 -20.67
C ASN A 105 -12.76 -12.53 -19.94
N ILE A 106 -13.07 -12.87 -18.70
CA ILE A 106 -12.23 -13.71 -17.85
C ILE A 106 -11.95 -15.10 -18.44
N SER A 107 -12.90 -15.64 -19.23
CA SER A 107 -12.76 -16.96 -19.87
C SER A 107 -11.78 -16.97 -21.04
N THR A 108 -11.41 -15.80 -21.56
CA THR A 108 -10.47 -15.65 -22.69
C THR A 108 -9.09 -15.17 -22.26
N LEU A 109 -8.83 -15.06 -20.94
CA LEU A 109 -7.53 -14.61 -20.46
C LEU A 109 -6.42 -15.60 -20.81
N PRO A 110 -5.26 -15.12 -21.30
CA PRO A 110 -4.12 -15.97 -21.61
C PRO A 110 -3.60 -16.65 -20.34
N LYS A 111 -3.28 -17.95 -20.44
CA LYS A 111 -2.73 -18.74 -19.33
C LYS A 111 -1.22 -18.57 -19.15
N GLN A 112 -0.54 -18.00 -20.13
CA GLN A 112 0.87 -17.65 -20.09
C GLN A 112 1.02 -16.15 -20.32
N MET A 113 2.05 -15.54 -19.76
CA MET A 113 2.29 -14.10 -19.90
C MET A 113 2.52 -13.76 -21.38
N PRO A 114 1.69 -12.90 -21.98
CA PRO A 114 1.91 -12.48 -23.36
C PRO A 114 3.21 -11.66 -23.47
N THR A 115 3.86 -11.76 -24.64
CA THR A 115 5.09 -11.02 -24.94
C THR A 115 4.84 -9.59 -25.43
N SER A 116 3.63 -9.30 -25.92
CA SER A 116 3.25 -7.95 -26.36
C SER A 116 2.71 -7.14 -25.18
N SER A 117 3.31 -5.98 -24.91
CA SER A 117 2.73 -4.94 -24.06
C SER A 117 2.36 -3.74 -24.92
N GLU A 118 1.16 -3.21 -24.71
CA GLU A 118 0.78 -1.90 -25.24
C GLU A 118 1.39 -0.80 -24.36
N PRO A 119 1.64 0.41 -24.90
CA PRO A 119 2.01 1.55 -24.08
C PRO A 119 1.00 1.75 -22.94
N ASP A 120 1.49 1.96 -21.72
CA ASP A 120 0.69 2.17 -20.51
C ASP A 120 -0.24 1.01 -20.11
N MET A 121 0.02 -0.20 -20.63
CA MET A 121 -0.58 -1.44 -20.16
C MET A 121 0.48 -2.45 -19.72
N GLU A 122 0.19 -3.17 -18.65
CA GLU A 122 1.03 -4.26 -18.14
C GLU A 122 0.20 -5.52 -17.90
N TRP A 123 0.76 -6.67 -18.24
CA TRP A 123 0.14 -7.96 -17.93
C TRP A 123 0.41 -8.33 -16.48
N ILE A 124 -0.65 -8.42 -15.68
CA ILE A 124 -0.57 -8.82 -14.28
C ILE A 124 -1.15 -10.23 -14.09
N PRO A 125 -0.54 -11.07 -13.24
CA PRO A 125 -1.08 -12.39 -12.95
C PRO A 125 -2.34 -12.28 -12.10
N LEU A 126 -3.43 -12.89 -12.58
CA LEU A 126 -4.63 -13.20 -11.81
C LEU A 126 -4.61 -14.69 -11.48
N SER A 127 -4.26 -15.01 -10.24
CA SER A 127 -4.02 -16.35 -9.69
C SER A 127 -4.59 -17.51 -10.52
N GLU A 128 -5.91 -17.73 -10.50
CA GLU A 128 -6.55 -18.89 -11.14
C GLU A 128 -6.99 -18.64 -12.59
N PHE A 129 -7.01 -17.36 -13.01
CA PHE A 129 -7.65 -16.96 -14.26
C PHE A 129 -6.65 -16.79 -15.41
N GLY A 130 -5.39 -16.49 -15.13
CA GLY A 130 -4.35 -16.27 -16.13
C GLY A 130 -3.73 -14.89 -15.98
N PHE A 131 -3.48 -14.19 -17.08
CA PHE A 131 -2.93 -12.84 -17.08
C PHE A 131 -3.96 -11.87 -17.63
N VAL A 132 -4.17 -10.74 -16.95
CA VAL A 132 -5.02 -9.65 -17.44
C VAL A 132 -4.16 -8.46 -17.85
N SER A 133 -4.53 -7.80 -18.94
CA SER A 133 -3.96 -6.51 -19.30
C SER A 133 -4.54 -5.44 -18.37
N ALA A 134 -3.69 -4.79 -17.60
CA ALA A 134 -4.07 -3.72 -16.70
C ALA A 134 -3.53 -2.38 -17.20
N HIS A 135 -4.36 -1.35 -17.18
CA HIS A 135 -3.92 0.02 -17.42
C HIS A 135 -3.10 0.51 -16.23
N VAL A 136 -2.09 1.32 -16.51
CA VAL A 136 -1.10 1.76 -15.53
C VAL A 136 -1.33 3.22 -15.16
N LEU A 137 -1.68 3.47 -13.89
CA LEU A 137 -1.58 4.80 -13.26
C LEU A 137 -0.19 4.94 -12.64
N ARG A 138 0.62 5.86 -13.17
CA ARG A 138 1.96 6.17 -12.67
C ARG A 138 1.89 7.39 -11.75
N ILE A 139 2.45 7.25 -10.56
CA ILE A 139 2.58 8.31 -9.55
C ILE A 139 4.03 8.77 -9.58
N ASN A 140 4.31 9.81 -10.36
CA ASN A 140 5.65 10.36 -10.50
C ASN A 140 5.92 11.33 -9.35
N VAL A 141 6.91 11.01 -8.52
CA VAL A 141 7.30 11.80 -7.35
C VAL A 141 8.70 12.35 -7.60
N THR A 142 8.83 13.68 -7.62
CA THR A 142 10.10 14.38 -7.75
C THR A 142 10.48 15.01 -6.42
N ALA A 143 11.69 14.75 -5.95
CA ALA A 143 12.22 15.28 -4.70
C ALA A 143 13.19 16.44 -4.97
N ASP A 144 13.08 17.52 -4.20
CA ASP A 144 14.05 18.62 -4.23
C ASP A 144 15.44 18.17 -3.75
N LYS A 145 16.48 18.82 -4.27
CA LYS A 145 17.90 18.47 -4.02
C LYS A 145 18.32 18.52 -2.55
N ASN A 146 17.65 19.32 -1.72
CA ASN A 146 18.05 19.60 -0.34
C ASN A 146 17.26 18.80 0.70
N LEU A 147 16.44 17.85 0.26
CA LEU A 147 15.67 17.03 1.19
C LEU A 147 16.59 16.10 2.02
N PRO A 148 16.33 15.94 3.32
CA PRO A 148 17.12 15.08 4.17
C PRO A 148 16.98 13.62 3.71
N LEU A 149 18.07 12.86 3.76
CA LEU A 149 18.08 11.43 3.44
C LEU A 149 17.44 10.60 4.56
N TRP A 150 16.97 9.41 4.19
CA TRP A 150 16.42 8.38 5.08
C TRP A 150 15.19 8.82 5.89
N LYS A 151 14.42 9.76 5.34
CA LYS A 151 13.13 10.17 5.92
C LYS A 151 11.96 9.58 5.14
N ASP A 152 10.95 9.16 5.89
CA ASP A 152 9.70 8.63 5.36
C ASP A 152 8.63 9.71 5.36
N TYR A 153 7.88 9.77 4.26
CA TYR A 153 6.75 10.66 4.08
C TYR A 153 5.56 9.88 3.53
N ASP A 154 4.38 10.14 4.06
CA ASP A 154 3.17 9.49 3.60
C ASP A 154 2.56 10.26 2.42
N LEU A 155 2.18 9.51 1.38
CA LEU A 155 1.48 9.99 0.20
C LEU A 155 0.23 9.13 0.00
N LYS A 156 -0.92 9.79 -0.12
CA LYS A 156 -2.19 9.10 -0.37
C LYS A 156 -2.78 9.52 -1.70
N VAL A 157 -3.06 8.53 -2.54
CA VAL A 157 -3.73 8.70 -3.84
C VAL A 157 -5.09 8.03 -3.75
N THR A 158 -6.15 8.75 -4.08
CA THR A 158 -7.51 8.21 -4.14
C THR A 158 -7.92 8.08 -5.60
N ALA A 159 -8.39 6.89 -5.99
CA ALA A 159 -8.97 6.65 -7.30
C ALA A 159 -10.47 6.37 -7.19
N LEU A 160 -11.24 7.08 -8.00
CA LEU A 160 -12.68 6.97 -8.17
C LEU A 160 -12.95 6.31 -9.51
N ALA A 161 -13.77 5.28 -9.51
CA ALA A 161 -14.17 4.54 -10.69
C ALA A 161 -15.68 4.62 -10.86
N ASN A 162 -16.12 5.06 -12.04
CA ASN A 162 -17.53 5.23 -12.39
C ASN A 162 -17.84 4.57 -13.73
N TRP A 163 -19.12 4.39 -14.01
CA TRP A 163 -19.62 4.01 -15.32
C TRP A 163 -20.88 4.82 -15.65
N PHE A 164 -21.22 4.90 -16.92
CA PHE A 164 -22.50 5.46 -17.32
C PHE A 164 -23.61 4.44 -17.08
N ASP A 165 -24.69 4.88 -16.43
CA ASP A 165 -25.93 4.14 -16.42
C ASP A 165 -26.95 4.77 -17.35
N VAL A 166 -27.67 3.90 -18.04
CA VAL A 166 -28.67 4.29 -19.03
C VAL A 166 -30.05 4.43 -18.35
N GLY A 167 -30.26 3.75 -17.21
CA GLY A 167 -31.50 3.79 -16.44
C GLY A 167 -31.67 5.06 -15.61
N GLU A 168 -30.58 5.59 -15.06
CA GLU A 168 -30.56 6.89 -14.39
C GLU A 168 -29.98 7.93 -15.35
N ALA A 169 -30.72 8.99 -15.65
CA ALA A 169 -30.35 10.01 -16.65
C ALA A 169 -29.20 10.93 -16.20
N GLY A 170 -28.07 10.39 -15.74
CA GLY A 170 -26.93 11.14 -15.19
C GLY A 170 -25.57 10.46 -15.43
N PRO A 171 -24.46 11.20 -15.26
CA PRO A 171 -23.12 10.73 -15.57
C PRO A 171 -22.55 9.65 -14.63
N VAL A 172 -23.21 9.33 -13.50
CA VAL A 172 -22.73 8.36 -12.51
C VAL A 172 -23.92 7.72 -11.81
N ALA A 173 -24.11 6.39 -11.92
CA ALA A 173 -25.08 5.68 -11.08
C ALA A 173 -24.45 4.89 -9.94
N ILE A 174 -23.21 4.41 -10.12
CA ILE A 174 -22.47 3.65 -9.09
C ILE A 174 -20.99 3.97 -9.24
N GLY A 175 -20.38 4.44 -8.15
CA GLY A 175 -18.96 4.71 -8.06
C GLY A 175 -18.30 3.88 -6.97
N GLN A 176 -17.13 3.29 -7.25
CA GLN A 176 -16.26 2.75 -6.22
C GLN A 176 -15.07 3.68 -6.01
N SER A 177 -14.71 3.90 -4.75
CA SER A 177 -13.50 4.64 -4.37
C SER A 177 -12.49 3.68 -3.76
N ARG A 178 -11.21 3.85 -4.08
CA ARG A 178 -10.10 3.15 -3.44
C ARG A 178 -8.96 4.09 -3.13
N ASP A 179 -8.38 3.89 -1.97
CA ASP A 179 -7.22 4.64 -1.50
C ASP A 179 -5.95 3.78 -1.62
N PHE A 180 -4.89 4.41 -2.10
CA PHE A 180 -3.56 3.82 -2.24
C PHE A 180 -2.59 4.64 -1.39
N ALA A 181 -2.00 3.98 -0.41
CA ALA A 181 -1.01 4.57 0.48
C ALA A 181 0.39 4.22 0.00
N PHE A 182 1.23 5.24 -0.14
CA PHE A 182 2.65 5.12 -0.45
C PHE A 182 3.46 5.75 0.66
N THR A 183 4.55 5.10 1.05
CA THR A 183 5.64 5.70 1.79
C THR A 183 6.69 6.15 0.78
N VAL A 184 6.97 7.45 0.75
CA VAL A 184 8.05 8.04 -0.04
C VAL A 184 9.26 8.17 0.87
N ARG A 185 10.35 7.50 0.51
CA ARG A 185 11.61 7.55 1.27
C ARG A 185 12.69 8.20 0.44
N THR A 186 13.33 9.21 1.00
CA THR A 186 14.53 9.79 0.41
C THR A 186 15.73 8.88 0.66
N VAL A 187 16.47 8.52 -0.38
CA VAL A 187 17.66 7.65 -0.28
C VAL A 187 18.84 8.23 -1.05
N SER A 188 20.03 7.73 -0.75
CA SER A 188 21.23 7.92 -1.58
C SER A 188 21.56 6.57 -2.21
N MET A 189 21.73 6.52 -3.53
CA MET A 189 22.23 5.34 -4.23
C MET A 189 23.77 5.28 -4.20
N ASP A 190 24.43 6.37 -3.81
CA ASP A 190 25.87 6.37 -3.54
C ASP A 190 26.14 5.57 -2.27
N TYR A 191 26.85 4.45 -2.41
CA TYR A 191 27.29 3.61 -1.30
C TYR A 191 28.57 4.19 -0.68
N SER A 192 28.51 4.55 0.60
CA SER A 192 29.68 4.87 1.40
C SER A 192 29.56 4.23 2.77
N GLU A 193 30.63 3.57 3.21
CA GLU A 193 30.71 2.99 4.54
C GLU A 193 31.80 3.71 5.33
N GLU A 194 31.42 4.30 6.46
CA GLU A 194 32.35 4.90 7.40
C GLU A 194 32.18 4.21 8.75
N GLN A 195 33.28 3.71 9.31
CA GLN A 195 33.27 3.11 10.63
C GLN A 195 33.07 4.22 11.67
N VAL A 196 31.86 4.32 12.22
CA VAL A 196 31.61 5.18 13.37
C VAL A 196 32.40 4.60 14.54
N ALA A 197 33.30 5.40 15.12
CA ALA A 197 34.00 5.01 16.32
C ALA A 197 32.97 4.66 17.41
N SER A 198 32.91 3.39 17.80
CA SER A 198 32.19 3.00 19.00
C SER A 198 32.72 3.85 20.15
N PRO A 199 31.85 4.39 21.03
CA PRO A 199 32.33 5.08 22.21
C PRO A 199 33.31 4.14 22.89
N SER A 200 34.56 4.58 23.05
CA SER A 200 35.51 3.85 23.85
C SER A 200 34.85 3.71 25.20
N VAL A 201 34.59 2.47 25.62
CA VAL A 201 34.30 2.17 27.02
C VAL A 201 35.59 2.59 27.71
N SER A 202 35.66 3.86 28.14
CA SER A 202 36.69 4.31 29.05
C SER A 202 36.64 3.30 30.16
N ALA A 203 37.70 2.52 30.31
CA ALA A 203 37.82 1.55 31.38
C ALA A 203 37.42 2.30 32.64
N GLN A 204 36.19 2.05 33.12
CA GLN A 204 35.82 2.49 34.44
C GLN A 204 36.93 1.91 35.32
N PRO A 205 37.58 2.70 36.18
CA PRO A 205 38.43 2.11 37.17
C PRO A 205 37.56 1.04 37.81
N LEU A 206 38.07 -0.19 37.83
CA LEU A 206 37.48 -1.29 38.56
C LEU A 206 37.47 -0.81 40.01
N ILE A 207 36.44 -0.04 40.40
CA ILE A 207 36.00 0.05 41.77
C ILE A 207 35.43 -1.33 41.96
N THR A 208 36.35 -2.24 42.27
CA THR A 208 36.06 -3.44 43.00
C THR A 208 35.15 -2.95 44.11
N GLU A 209 33.83 -3.17 43.98
CA GLU A 209 32.98 -3.31 45.14
C GLU A 209 33.58 -4.49 45.90
N GLN A 210 34.66 -4.21 46.62
CA GLN A 210 35.22 -5.07 47.62
C GLN A 210 34.07 -5.25 48.58
N ASN A 211 33.41 -6.40 48.46
CA ASN A 211 32.39 -6.90 49.34
C ASN A 211 32.85 -6.67 50.79
N LEU A 212 32.54 -5.50 51.36
CA LEU A 212 32.92 -5.11 52.72
C LEU A 212 32.38 -6.14 53.72
N TRP A 213 31.25 -6.76 53.37
CA TRP A 213 30.66 -7.86 54.11
C TRP A 213 31.62 -9.06 54.21
N MET A 214 32.36 -9.45 53.16
CA MET A 214 33.31 -10.57 53.25
C MET A 214 34.42 -10.30 54.27
N TYR A 215 34.98 -9.09 54.30
CA TYR A 215 36.00 -8.74 55.29
C TYR A 215 35.41 -8.70 56.71
N SER A 216 34.15 -8.29 56.86
CA SER A 216 33.44 -8.36 58.15
C SER A 216 33.23 -9.81 58.61
N THR A 217 32.90 -10.73 57.71
CA THR A 217 32.71 -12.15 58.05
C THR A 217 34.02 -12.80 58.45
N ILE A 218 35.10 -12.53 57.72
CA ILE A 218 36.44 -13.03 58.05
C ILE A 218 36.91 -12.50 59.40
N GLY A 219 36.71 -11.19 59.67
CA GLY A 219 37.04 -10.58 60.95
C GLY A 219 36.25 -11.18 62.13
N LEU A 220 34.94 -11.43 61.93
CA LEU A 220 34.08 -12.00 62.97
C LEU A 220 34.45 -13.45 63.29
N VAL A 221 34.74 -14.26 62.27
CA VAL A 221 35.21 -15.65 62.46
C VAL A 221 36.54 -15.68 63.22
N ALA A 222 37.50 -14.82 62.84
CA ALA A 222 38.78 -14.74 63.54
C ALA A 222 38.59 -14.35 65.03
N LEU A 223 37.71 -13.39 65.32
CA LEU A 223 37.41 -12.96 66.68
C LEU A 223 36.80 -14.08 67.52
N VAL A 224 35.86 -14.85 66.97
CA VAL A 224 35.25 -16.02 67.65
C VAL A 224 36.29 -17.09 67.96
N VAL A 225 37.20 -17.37 67.04
CA VAL A 225 38.29 -18.35 67.26
C VAL A 225 39.23 -17.88 68.37
N ILE A 226 39.61 -16.60 68.37
CA ILE A 226 40.49 -16.02 69.41
C ILE A 226 39.81 -16.05 70.78
N LEU A 227 38.53 -15.67 70.86
CA LEU A 227 37.75 -15.73 72.10
C LEU A 227 37.57 -17.17 72.60
N GLY A 228 37.33 -18.12 71.70
CA GLY A 228 37.25 -19.55 72.02
C GLY A 228 38.57 -20.07 72.58
N ALA A 229 39.70 -19.75 71.93
CA ALA A 229 41.03 -20.10 72.41
C ALA A 229 41.36 -19.48 73.77
N TYR A 230 41.00 -18.20 73.97
CA TYR A 230 41.19 -17.52 75.25
C TYR A 230 40.34 -18.13 76.38
N LEU A 231 39.08 -18.48 76.11
CA LEU A 231 38.21 -19.17 77.08
C LEU A 231 38.71 -20.57 77.41
N PHE A 232 39.28 -21.28 76.44
CA PHE A 232 39.89 -22.60 76.65
C PHE A 232 41.15 -22.50 77.51
N LEU A 233 42.05 -21.56 77.18
CA LEU A 233 43.29 -21.32 77.93
C LEU A 233 43.05 -20.77 79.33
N SER A 234 42.03 -19.93 79.53
CA SER A 234 41.68 -19.37 80.85
C SER A 234 40.99 -20.39 81.77
N LYS A 235 40.28 -21.39 81.22
CA LYS A 235 39.76 -22.52 82.01
C LYS A 235 40.87 -23.47 82.52
N GLY A 236 42.03 -23.50 81.87
CA GLY A 236 43.20 -24.27 82.32
C GLY A 236 43.92 -23.70 83.55
N LYS A 237 43.56 -22.49 84.01
CA LYS A 237 44.20 -21.81 85.16
C LYS A 237 43.44 -21.94 86.49
N LYS A 238 42.39 -22.76 86.56
CA LYS A 238 41.73 -23.12 87.83
C LYS A 238 41.97 -24.61 88.14
N ARG A 239 43.19 -24.94 88.57
CA ARG A 239 43.51 -25.97 89.56
C ARG A 239 44.97 -25.83 89.98
#